data_AF-A0A845ZC56-F1
#
_entry.id   AF-A0A845ZC56-F1
#
_cell.length_a   1.000
_cell.length_b   1.000
_cell.length_c   1.000
_cell.angle_alpha   90.00
_cell.angle_beta   90.00
_cell.angle_gamma   90.00
#
_symmetry.space_group_name_H-M   'P 1'
#
loop_
_entity.id
_entity.type
_entity.pdbx_description
1 polymer ?
#
loop_
_entity_poly.entity_id
_entity_poly.type
_entity_poly.pdbx_seq_one_letter_code
_entity_poly.pdbx_strand_id
1 'polypeptide(L)'
;DLNPAELEARKVNHQKTRIDVCPPDKRFLSQPVTVPPNSYLVMGDNRNHSYDGRCWGFVPYENIIGRAIFRFWPLDTIGSIDELPLYQE
;
A
#
# COMPACT_ATOMS: atom_id res chain seq x y z
N ASP A 1 -14.46 -15.47 33.89
CA ASP A 1 -14.04 -14.54 34.96
C ASP A 1 -12.54 -14.38 34.93
N LEU A 2 -12.04 -13.42 34.14
CA LEU A 2 -10.62 -13.05 34.18
C LEU A 2 -10.45 -11.92 35.19
N ASN A 3 -9.44 -12.02 36.04
CA ASN A 3 -9.19 -11.01 37.05
C ASN A 3 -8.57 -9.74 36.41
N PRO A 4 -8.59 -8.58 37.11
CA PRO A 4 -8.08 -7.32 36.56
C PRO A 4 -6.61 -7.36 36.15
N ALA A 5 -5.78 -8.18 36.80
CA ALA A 5 -4.35 -8.32 36.48
C ALA A 5 -4.13 -9.14 35.20
N GLU A 6 -4.97 -10.13 34.90
CA GLU A 6 -4.96 -10.88 33.64
C GLU A 6 -5.43 -10.02 32.45
N LEU A 7 -6.37 -9.09 32.70
CA LEU A 7 -6.79 -8.10 31.72
C LEU A 7 -5.70 -7.07 31.43
N GLU A 8 -4.98 -6.59 32.44
CA GLU A 8 -3.81 -5.70 32.26
C GLU A 8 -2.62 -6.42 31.60
N ALA A 9 -2.34 -7.68 31.97
CA ALA A 9 -1.30 -8.48 31.30
C ALA A 9 -1.60 -8.69 29.81
N ARG A 10 -2.88 -8.81 29.41
CA ARG A 10 -3.29 -8.83 27.99
C ARG A 10 -3.19 -7.47 27.31
N LYS A 11 -3.48 -6.36 28.00
CA LYS A 11 -3.25 -5.00 27.46
C LYS A 11 -1.76 -4.69 27.28
N VAL A 12 -0.90 -5.26 28.12
CA VAL A 12 0.57 -5.11 28.07
C VAL A 12 1.21 -6.02 27.03
N ASN A 13 0.54 -7.12 26.65
CA ASN A 13 0.97 -7.97 25.56
C ASN A 13 0.67 -7.26 24.24
N HIS A 14 1.51 -6.28 23.92
CA HIS A 14 1.70 -5.70 22.60
C HIS A 14 2.19 -6.81 21.65
N GLN A 15 1.37 -7.84 21.41
CA GLN A 15 1.54 -8.74 20.29
C GLN A 15 1.42 -7.86 19.06
N LYS A 16 2.57 -7.34 18.63
CA LYS A 16 2.78 -6.72 17.35
C LYS A 16 2.40 -7.81 16.35
N THR A 17 1.17 -7.77 15.87
CA THR A 17 0.75 -8.59 14.74
C THR A 17 1.53 -8.09 13.54
N ARG A 18 2.74 -8.63 13.38
CA ARG A 18 3.57 -8.39 12.21
C ARG A 18 2.94 -9.17 11.07
N ILE A 19 2.15 -8.47 10.27
CA ILE A 19 1.61 -9.01 9.04
C ILE A 19 2.69 -8.80 7.98
N ASP A 20 3.31 -9.89 7.52
CA ASP A 20 4.20 -9.84 6.37
C ASP A 20 3.35 -9.73 5.10
N VAL A 21 3.17 -8.50 4.63
CA VAL A 21 2.26 -8.19 3.52
C VAL A 21 2.74 -8.76 2.19
N CYS A 22 4.05 -8.78 1.93
CA CYS A 22 4.65 -9.57 0.86
C CYS A 22 5.42 -10.76 1.48
N PRO A 23 4.88 -11.98 1.46
CA PRO A 23 5.63 -13.18 1.84
C PRO A 23 6.92 -13.30 1.02
N PRO A 24 8.08 -13.61 1.63
CA PRO A 24 9.37 -13.61 0.94
C PRO A 24 9.45 -14.64 -0.21
N ASP A 25 8.70 -15.73 -0.13
CA ASP A 25 8.53 -16.74 -1.18
C ASP A 25 7.69 -16.25 -2.37
N LYS A 26 6.92 -15.16 -2.20
CA LYS A 26 5.99 -14.61 -3.20
C LYS A 26 6.34 -13.19 -3.63
N ARG A 27 7.60 -12.77 -3.49
CA ARG A 27 8.02 -11.41 -3.82
C ARG A 27 8.42 -11.33 -5.29
N PHE A 28 7.55 -10.74 -6.12
CA PHE A 28 7.82 -10.50 -7.55
C PHE A 28 9.09 -9.66 -7.78
N LEU A 29 9.28 -8.57 -7.01
CA LEU A 29 10.49 -7.74 -7.10
C LEU A 29 11.53 -8.17 -6.05
N SER A 30 12.34 -9.17 -6.42
CA SER A 30 13.52 -9.60 -5.65
C SER A 30 14.84 -8.98 -6.14
N GLN A 31 14.83 -8.43 -7.36
CA GLN A 31 15.96 -7.78 -8.05
C GLN A 31 15.44 -6.53 -8.79
N PRO A 32 16.29 -5.58 -9.19
CA PRO A 32 15.90 -4.49 -10.09
C PRO A 32 15.38 -5.03 -11.43
N VAL A 33 14.25 -4.51 -11.90
CA VAL A 33 13.63 -4.92 -13.17
C VAL A 33 13.18 -3.68 -13.94
N THR A 34 13.34 -3.70 -15.25
CA THR A 34 12.76 -2.68 -16.14
C THR A 34 11.28 -2.96 -16.33
N VAL A 35 10.43 -1.94 -16.17
CA VAL A 35 8.99 -2.06 -16.42
C VAL A 35 8.75 -2.30 -17.92
N PRO A 36 7.97 -3.33 -18.32
CA PRO A 36 7.65 -3.56 -19.71
C PRO A 36 6.86 -2.40 -20.34
N PRO A 37 6.85 -2.27 -21.68
CA PRO A 37 5.96 -1.35 -22.38
C PRO A 37 4.49 -1.58 -22.00
N ASN A 38 3.68 -0.51 -22.00
CA ASN A 38 2.24 -0.53 -21.67
C ASN A 38 1.92 -1.19 -20.32
N SER A 39 2.85 -1.15 -19.37
CA SER A 39 2.69 -1.71 -18.04
C SER A 39 3.11 -0.70 -16.97
N TYR A 40 2.54 -0.82 -15.79
CA TYR A 40 2.79 0.06 -14.65
C TYR A 40 3.22 -0.75 -13.44
N LEU A 41 4.26 -0.29 -12.76
CA LEU A 41 4.55 -0.73 -11.40
C LEU A 41 3.79 0.18 -10.43
N VAL A 42 2.78 -0.35 -9.74
CA VAL A 42 2.02 0.40 -8.74
C VAL A 42 2.51 0.08 -7.34
N MET A 43 2.63 1.12 -6.52
CA MET A 43 3.08 1.03 -5.13
C MET A 43 2.18 1.88 -4.25
N GLY A 44 1.70 1.32 -3.13
CA GLY A 44 0.94 2.09 -2.15
C GLY A 44 1.86 2.97 -1.30
N ASP A 45 1.35 4.10 -0.82
CA ASP A 45 2.13 5.02 0.02
C ASP A 45 2.50 4.42 1.38
N ASN A 46 1.64 3.57 1.94
CA ASN A 46 1.95 2.82 3.15
C ASN A 46 2.79 1.57 2.83
N ARG A 47 4.07 1.81 2.51
CA ARG A 47 4.98 0.83 1.89
C ARG A 47 5.13 -0.48 2.66
N ASN A 48 5.13 -0.45 3.98
CA ASN A 48 5.29 -1.65 4.81
C ASN A 48 3.98 -2.44 4.94
N HIS A 49 2.84 -1.83 4.60
CA HIS A 49 1.50 -2.39 4.79
C HIS A 49 0.68 -2.45 3.50
N SER A 50 1.32 -2.39 2.34
CA SER A 50 0.67 -2.39 1.02
C SER A 50 1.01 -3.67 0.26
N TYR A 51 -0.02 -4.43 -0.12
CA TYR A 51 0.10 -5.58 -1.02
C TYR A 51 -0.01 -5.07 -2.46
N ASP A 52 1.13 -4.68 -3.04
CA ASP A 52 1.21 -3.99 -4.32
C ASP A 52 2.17 -4.68 -5.30
N GLY A 53 2.54 -3.99 -6.37
CA GLY A 53 3.30 -4.58 -7.48
C GLY A 53 4.67 -5.15 -7.09
N ARG A 54 5.19 -4.79 -5.91
CA ARG A 54 6.38 -5.46 -5.32
C ARG A 54 6.12 -6.93 -5.00
N CYS A 55 4.90 -7.29 -4.62
CA CYS A 55 4.50 -8.65 -4.33
C CYS A 55 3.96 -9.36 -5.58
N TRP A 56 3.03 -8.74 -6.32
CA TRP A 56 2.26 -9.43 -7.37
C TRP A 56 2.55 -8.99 -8.82
N GLY A 57 3.40 -7.99 -9.02
CA GLY A 57 3.90 -7.60 -10.35
C GLY A 57 3.23 -6.40 -11.00
N PHE A 58 3.32 -6.31 -12.32
CA PHE A 58 2.93 -5.13 -13.09
C PHE A 58 1.43 -5.12 -13.43
N VAL A 59 0.87 -3.93 -13.62
CA VAL A 59 -0.50 -3.70 -14.09
C VAL A 59 -0.46 -3.29 -15.57
N PRO A 60 -1.10 -4.03 -16.48
CA PRO A 60 -1.26 -3.60 -17.86
C PRO A 60 -2.07 -2.29 -17.96
N TYR A 61 -1.74 -1.42 -18.92
CA TYR A 61 -2.40 -0.12 -19.12
C TYR A 61 -3.92 -0.24 -19.24
N GLU A 62 -4.42 -1.26 -19.95
CA GLU A 62 -5.83 -1.51 -20.18
C GLU A 62 -6.63 -1.78 -18.90
N ASN A 63 -5.97 -2.14 -17.79
CA ASN A 63 -6.59 -2.34 -16.49
C ASN A 63 -6.69 -1.04 -15.67
N ILE A 64 -6.10 0.07 -16.14
CA ILE A 64 -6.15 1.37 -15.48
C ILE A 64 -7.42 2.12 -15.89
N ILE A 65 -8.32 2.33 -14.93
CA ILE A 65 -9.59 3.04 -15.17
C ILE A 65 -9.38 4.57 -15.18
N GLY A 66 -8.49 5.11 -14.35
CA GLY A 66 -8.27 6.55 -14.27
C GLY A 66 -7.35 6.99 -13.13
N ARG A 67 -7.19 8.31 -13.00
CA ARG A 67 -6.36 8.97 -11.97
C ARG A 67 -7.23 9.61 -10.90
N ALA A 68 -6.83 9.48 -9.63
CA ALA A 68 -7.45 10.24 -8.55
C ALA A 68 -7.09 11.73 -8.68
N ILE A 69 -8.10 12.60 -8.79
CA ILE A 69 -7.93 14.04 -9.00
C ILE A 69 -8.51 14.90 -7.87
N PHE A 70 -9.30 14.31 -6.98
CA PHE A 70 -10.06 15.06 -5.98
C PHE A 70 -10.22 14.27 -4.68
N ARG A 71 -9.93 14.90 -3.55
CA ARG A 71 -10.23 14.42 -2.21
C ARG A 71 -11.55 15.02 -1.76
N PHE A 72 -12.58 14.18 -1.65
CA PHE A 72 -13.91 14.61 -1.22
C PHE A 72 -14.11 14.57 0.32
N TRP A 73 -13.23 13.91 1.08
CA TRP A 73 -13.33 13.76 2.53
C TRP A 73 -11.94 13.75 3.20
N PRO A 74 -11.78 14.28 4.45
CA PRO A 74 -12.77 14.97 5.28
C PRO A 74 -13.12 16.38 4.80
N LEU A 75 -14.31 16.88 5.20
CA LEU A 75 -14.92 18.10 4.63
C LEU A 75 -14.06 19.36 4.79
N ASP A 76 -13.34 19.48 5.91
CA ASP A 76 -12.41 20.57 6.23
C ASP A 76 -11.16 20.56 5.35
N THR A 77 -10.92 19.46 4.64
CA THR A 77 -9.78 19.29 3.73
C THR A 77 -10.23 18.95 2.30
N ILE A 78 -11.48 19.23 1.92
CA ILE A 78 -11.94 19.00 0.55
C ILE A 78 -11.07 19.78 -0.46
N GLY A 79 -10.67 19.15 -1.56
CA GLY A 79 -9.81 19.80 -2.55
C GLY A 79 -9.28 18.87 -3.63
N SER A 80 -8.69 19.45 -4.68
CA SER A 80 -8.00 18.69 -5.73
C SER A 80 -6.70 18.07 -5.21
N ILE A 81 -6.26 17.01 -5.87
CA ILE A 81 -4.93 16.43 -5.71
C ILE A 81 -4.12 16.98 -6.89
N ASP A 82 -2.99 17.64 -6.62
CA ASP A 82 -2.24 18.49 -7.56
C ASP A 82 -2.10 17.94 -8.99
N GLU A 83 -2.11 18.85 -9.96
CA GLU A 83 -2.55 18.54 -11.33
C GLU A 83 -1.48 17.89 -12.22
N LEU A 84 -0.19 18.02 -11.89
CA LEU A 84 0.89 17.53 -12.76
C LEU A 84 1.84 16.57 -12.02
N PRO A 85 1.94 15.31 -12.45
CA PRO A 85 3.05 14.49 -12.02
C PRO A 85 4.35 15.04 -12.62
N LEU A 86 5.43 15.08 -11.82
CA LEU A 86 6.79 15.43 -12.27
C LEU A 86 7.43 14.28 -13.08
N TYR A 87 6.76 13.79 -14.13
CA TYR A 87 7.36 12.85 -15.06
C TYR A 87 7.43 13.51 -16.43
N GLN A 88 8.64 13.76 -16.90
CA GLN A 88 8.89 14.05 -18.31
C GLN A 88 8.64 12.78 -19.11
N GLU A 89 7.91 12.91 -20.22
CA GLU A 89 7.77 11.83 -21.22
C GLU A 89 9.12 11.40 -21.81
#